data_AF-A0A662S2J1-F1
#
_entry.id   AF-A0A662S2J1-F1
#
_cell.length_a   1.000
_cell.length_b   1.000
_cell.length_c   1.000
_cell.angle_alpha   90.00
_cell.angle_beta   90.00
_cell.angle_gamma   90.00
#
_symmetry.space_group_name_H-M   'P 1'
#
loop_
_entity.id
_entity.type
_entity.pdbx_description
1 polymer ?
#
loop_
_entity_poly.entity_id
_entity_poly.type
_entity_poly.pdbx_seq_one_letter_code
_entity_poly.pdbx_strand_id
1 'polypeptide(L)' 'MGGNMKEYTQVRIPKELMKEVEKLLGRFGFRSRAEIVKEAIRRLLLELKEKEV' A
#
# COMPACT_ATOMS: atom_id res chain seq x y z
N MET A 1 -18.59 20.92 10.02
CA MET A 1 -18.20 19.50 10.05
C MET A 1 -17.19 19.25 8.93
N GLY A 2 -15.89 19.41 9.20
CA GLY A 2 -14.83 19.19 8.21
C GLY A 2 -14.38 17.74 8.23
N GLY A 3 -15.10 16.85 7.55
CA GLY A 3 -14.59 15.50 7.30
C GLY A 3 -13.42 15.59 6.34
N ASN A 4 -12.21 15.23 6.77
CA ASN A 4 -11.08 14.98 5.88
C ASN A 4 -11.48 13.82 4.96
N MET A 5 -12.06 14.12 3.79
CA MET A 5 -12.26 13.15 2.73
C MET A 5 -10.87 12.68 2.31
N LYS A 6 -10.57 11.41 2.58
CA LYS A 6 -9.36 10.80 2.02
C LYS A 6 -9.53 10.83 0.51
N GLU A 7 -8.74 11.64 -0.18
CA GLU A 7 -8.67 11.63 -1.62
C GLU A 7 -8.02 10.32 -2.07
N TYR A 8 -8.70 9.59 -2.94
CA TYR A 8 -8.22 8.33 -3.51
C TYR A 8 -7.83 8.58 -4.96
N THR A 9 -6.64 8.14 -5.33
CA THR A 9 -6.18 8.12 -6.71
C THR A 9 -6.01 6.68 -7.19
N GLN A 10 -6.16 6.44 -8.48
CA GLN A 10 -5.94 5.13 -9.08
C GLN A 10 -4.55 5.06 -9.70
N VAL A 11 -3.78 4.04 -9.33
CA VAL A 11 -2.49 3.72 -9.94
C VAL A 11 -2.58 2.39 -10.67
N ARG A 12 -1.92 2.30 -11.83
CA ARG A 12 -1.82 1.04 -12.57
C ARG A 12 -0.71 0.19 -11.96
N ILE A 13 -1.09 -0.96 -11.40
CA ILE A 13 -0.15 -1.92 -10.83
C ILE A 13 -0.09 -3.15 -11.76
N PRO A 14 1.12 -3.62 -12.14
CA PRO A 14 1.29 -4.88 -12.87
C PRO A 14 0.57 -6.05 -12.19
N LYS A 15 -0.04 -6.94 -12.98
CA LYS A 15 -0.75 -8.12 -12.47
C LYS A 15 0.15 -9.04 -11.64
N GLU A 16 1.44 -9.09 -11.95
CA GLU A 16 2.41 -9.93 -11.23
C GLU A 16 2.60 -9.45 -9.78
N LEU A 17 2.76 -8.14 -9.58
CA LEU A 17 2.82 -7.56 -8.23
C LEU A 17 1.50 -7.75 -7.49
N MET A 18 0.37 -7.62 -8.20
CA MET A 18 -0.93 -7.86 -7.58
C MET A 18 -1.09 -9.31 -7.10
N LYS A 19 -0.59 -10.29 -7.87
CA LYS A 19 -0.58 -11.70 -7.45
C LYS A 19 0.23 -11.90 -6.17
N GLU A 20 1.38 -11.25 -6.05
CA GLU A 20 2.18 -11.31 -4.82
C GLU A 20 1.42 -10.71 -3.62
N VAL A 21 0.75 -9.57 -3.82
CA VAL A 21 -0.12 -8.97 -2.80
C VAL A 21 -1.26 -9.91 -2.40
N GLU A 22 -1.87 -10.61 -3.35
CA GLU A 22 -2.95 -11.55 -3.09
C GLU A 22 -2.48 -12.80 -2.33
N LYS A 23 -1.24 -13.26 -2.53
CA LYS A 23 -0.65 -14.34 -1.70
C LYS A 23 -0.48 -13.93 -0.24
N LEU A 24 -0.42 -12.64 0.05
CA LEU A 24 -0.29 -12.09 1.39
C LEU A 24 -1.65 -11.81 2.05
N LEU A 25 -2.76 -11.88 1.32
CA LEU A 25 -4.10 -11.78 1.90
C LEU A 25 -4.34 -12.89 2.92
N GLY A 26 -4.83 -12.51 4.10
CA GLY A 26 -5.07 -13.46 5.20
C GLY A 26 -3.80 -13.92 5.92
N ARG A 27 -2.61 -13.47 5.50
CA ARG A 27 -1.36 -13.60 6.25
C ARG A 27 -1.05 -12.26 6.94
N PHE A 28 -0.26 -12.31 8.01
CA PHE A 28 0.19 -11.11 8.75
C PHE A 28 -0.93 -10.16 9.25
N GLY A 29 -2.18 -10.64 9.34
CA GLY A 29 -3.32 -9.84 9.82
C GLY A 29 -3.94 -8.90 8.80
N PHE A 30 -3.52 -8.94 7.52
CA PHE A 30 -4.08 -8.07 6.49
C PHE A 30 -5.49 -8.49 6.08
N ARG A 31 -6.45 -7.55 6.16
CA ARG A 31 -7.86 -7.80 5.84
C ARG A 31 -8.22 -7.42 4.41
N SER A 32 -7.34 -6.70 3.72
CA SER A 32 -7.60 -6.21 2.36
C SER A 32 -6.32 -5.94 1.57
N ARG A 33 -6.41 -6.14 0.25
CA ARG A 33 -5.34 -5.83 -0.72
C ARG A 33 -4.87 -4.39 -0.60
N ALA A 34 -5.81 -3.48 -0.38
CA ALA A 34 -5.52 -2.06 -0.17
C ALA A 34 -4.70 -1.77 1.09
N GLU A 35 -4.86 -2.54 2.18
CA GLU A 35 -4.03 -2.37 3.39
C GLU A 35 -2.60 -2.81 3.12
N ILE A 36 -2.42 -3.94 2.45
CA ILE A 36 -1.10 -4.46 2.07
C ILE A 36 -0.38 -3.45 1.19
N VAL A 37 -1.05 -2.95 0.14
CA VAL A 37 -0.48 -1.96 -0.77
C VAL A 37 -0.14 -0.65 -0.04
N LYS A 38 -1.01 -0.17 0.87
CA LYS A 38 -0.73 1.03 1.67
C LYS A 38 0.50 0.85 2.55
N GLU A 39 0.62 -0.29 3.22
CA GLU A 39 1.76 -0.58 4.10
C GLU A 39 3.06 -0.69 3.29
N ALA A 40 3.02 -1.37 2.15
CA ALA A 40 4.17 -1.49 1.24
C ALA A 40 4.64 -0.12 0.74
N ILE A 41 3.71 0.74 0.29
CA ILE A 41 4.03 2.11 -0.14
C ILE A 41 4.60 2.92 1.02
N ARG A 42 4.00 2.83 2.23
CA ARG A 42 4.45 3.58 3.40
C ARG A 42 5.88 3.20 3.79
N ARG A 43 6.21 1.90 3.81
CA ARG A 43 7.57 1.42 4.09
C ARG A 43 8.56 1.91 3.04
N LEU A 44 8.22 1.75 1.76
CA LEU A 44 9.07 2.21 0.67
C LEU A 44 9.35 3.73 0.75
N LEU A 45 8.33 4.54 1.03
CA LEU A 45 8.50 5.99 1.19
C LEU A 45 9.38 6.35 2.39
N LEU A 46 9.29 5.59 3.49
CA LEU A 46 10.17 5.78 4.64
C LEU A 46 11.61 5.48 4.26
N GLU A 47 11.86 4.31 3.65
CA GLU A 47 13.20 3.89 3.22
C GLU A 47 13.83 4.87 2.21
N LEU A 48 13.03 5.39 1.28
CA LEU A 48 13.51 6.39 0.31
C LEU A 48 13.86 7.71 0.99
N LYS A 49 13.04 8.17 1.94
CA LYS A 49 13.34 9.37 2.74
C LYS A 49 14.61 9.21 3.57
N GLU A 50 14.83 8.02 4.13
CA GLU A 50 16.04 7.72 4.90
C GLU A 50 17.30 7.68 4.02
N LYS A 51 17.17 7.31 2.74
CA LYS A 51 18.29 7.31 1.77
C LYS A 51 18.58 8.65 1.12
N GLU A 52 17.67 9.62 1.21
CA GLU A 52 17.89 10.99 0.74
C GLU A 52 18.68 11.85 1.74
N VAL A 53 19.01 11.32 2.93
CA VAL A 53 19.79 11.99 4.00
C VAL A 53 21.27 11.65 3.92
#